data_AF-A0A433RK32-F1
#
_entry.id   AF-A0A433RK32-F1
#
_cell.length_a   1.000
_cell.length_b   1.000
_cell.length_c   1.000
_cell.angle_alpha   90.00
_cell.angle_beta   90.00
_cell.angle_gamma   90.00
#
_symmetry.space_group_name_H-M   'P 1'
#
loop_
_entity.id
_entity.type
_entity.pdbx_description
1 polymer ?
#
loop_
_entity_poly.entity_id
_entity_poly.type
_entity_poly.pdbx_seq_one_letter_code
_entity_poly.pdbx_strand_id
1 'polypeptide(L)' 'MLKRYSDDRKIQWVGKAWEIRAALRRLKQEKGGSTRLEAVLTPPARGRASV' A
#
# COMPACT_ATOMS: atom_id res chain seq x y z
N MET A 1 4.47 -16.38 -0.77
CA MET A 1 5.37 -15.45 -0.07
C MET A 1 5.14 -14.08 -0.66
N LEU A 2 4.53 -13.19 0.12
CA LEU A 2 4.20 -11.84 -0.31
C LEU A 2 5.38 -10.90 -0.12
N LYS A 3 5.88 -10.31 -1.20
CA LYS A 3 6.89 -9.25 -1.17
C LYS A 3 6.23 -7.89 -1.31
N ARG A 4 6.67 -6.93 -0.51
CA ARG A 4 6.26 -5.53 -0.60
C ARG A 4 7.45 -4.71 -1.06
N TYR A 5 7.28 -4.03 -2.18
CA TYR A 5 8.21 -3.05 -2.69
C TYR A 5 7.59 -1.68 -2.48
N SER A 6 8.41 -0.73 -2.06
CA SER A 6 8.00 0.66 -1.88
C SER A 6 9.02 1.52 -2.61
N ASP A 7 8.52 2.29 -3.55
CA ASP A 7 9.22 3.34 -4.27
C ASP A 7 8.58 4.68 -3.85
N ASP A 8 9.25 5.80 -4.08
CA ASP A 8 8.79 7.14 -3.69
C ASP A 8 7.43 7.51 -4.31
N ARG A 9 7.04 6.80 -5.37
CA ARG A 9 5.78 7.03 -6.10
C ARG A 9 4.71 5.99 -5.85
N LYS A 10 5.07 4.77 -5.44
CA LYS A 10 4.12 3.64 -5.36
C LYS A 10 4.57 2.55 -4.41
N ILE A 11 3.60 1.90 -3.79
CA ILE A 11 3.76 0.63 -3.10
C ILE A 11 3.27 -0.47 -4.03
N GLN A 12 4.08 -1.52 -4.22
CA GLN A 12 3.77 -2.65 -5.08
C GLN A 12 3.91 -3.96 -4.29
N TRP A 13 2.87 -4.78 -4.32
CA TRP A 13 2.89 -6.13 -3.75
C TRP A 13 3.09 -7.17 -4.85
N VAL A 14 4.01 -8.12 -4.62
CA VAL A 14 4.32 -9.22 -5.54
C VAL A 14 4.19 -10.53 -4.77
N GLY A 15 3.29 -11.41 -5.22
CA GLY A 15 2.99 -12.67 -4.54
C GLY A 15 1.78 -13.36 -5.17
N LYS A 16 1.24 -14.39 -4.51
CA LYS A 16 0.01 -15.03 -4.97
C LYS A 16 -1.16 -14.05 -4.86
N ALA A 17 -2.10 -14.11 -5.81
CA ALA A 17 -3.23 -13.17 -5.86
C ALA A 17 -4.04 -13.12 -4.55
N TRP A 18 -4.21 -14.28 -3.88
CA TRP A 18 -4.92 -14.34 -2.59
C TRP A 18 -4.13 -13.69 -1.44
N GLU A 19 -2.79 -13.76 -1.44
CA GLU A 19 -1.95 -13.10 -0.45
C GLU A 19 -2.07 -11.58 -0.56
N ILE A 20 -2.05 -11.06 -1.80
CA ILE A 20 -2.22 -9.64 -2.09
C ILE A 20 -3.60 -9.17 -1.63
N ARG A 21 -4.66 -9.91 -1.95
CA ARG A 21 -6.04 -9.58 -1.53
C ARG A 21 -6.19 -9.57 0.00
N ALA A 22 -5.60 -10.54 0.70
CA ALA A 22 -5.63 -10.61 2.16
C ALA A 22 -4.90 -9.41 2.79
N ALA A 23 -3.72 -9.06 2.28
CA ALA A 23 -2.95 -7.91 2.76
C ALA A 23 -3.67 -6.58 2.52
N LEU A 24 -4.27 -6.39 1.34
CA LEU A 24 -5.08 -5.21 1.03
C LEU A 24 -6.30 -5.10 1.94
N ARG A 25 -6.98 -6.22 2.24
CA ARG A 25 -8.13 -6.23 3.15
C ARG A 25 -7.74 -5.83 4.56
N ARG A 26 -6.62 -6.35 5.07
CA ARG A 26 -6.08 -6.00 6.39
C ARG A 26 -5.70 -4.51 6.47
N LEU A 27 -4.97 -4.00 5.48
CA LEU A 27 -4.61 -2.58 5.39
C LEU A 27 -5.85 -1.67 5.32
N LYS A 28 -6.89 -2.09 4.59
CA LYS A 28 -8.14 -1.35 4.53
C LYS A 28 -8.82 -1.29 5.89
N GLN A 29 -8.83 -2.39 6.64
CA GLN A 29 -9.39 -2.44 8.00
C GLN A 29 -8.61 -1.56 8.98
N GLU A 30 -7.27 -1.63 8.97
CA GLU A 30 -6.39 -0.81 9.82
C GLU A 30 -6.59 0.69 9.56
N LYS A 31 -6.88 1.10 8.31
CA LYS A 31 -7.21 2.48 7.95
C LYS A 31 -8.73 2.81 8.04
N GLY A 32 -9.50 2.09 8.85
CA GLY A 32 -10.91 2.43 9.12
C GLY A 32 -11.94 1.89 8.11
N GLY A 33 -11.62 0.83 7.39
CA GLY A 33 -12.56 0.03 6.57
C GLY A 33 -13.02 0.65 5.25
N SER A 34 -12.99 1.99 5.12
CA SER A 34 -13.45 2.74 3.94
C SER A 34 -12.34 3.50 3.23
N THR A 35 -11.07 3.14 3.45
CA THR A 35 -9.97 3.76 2.72
C THR A 35 -9.94 3.26 1.27
N ARG A 36 -9.82 4.20 0.33
CA ARG A 36 -9.67 3.89 -1.10
C ARG A 36 -8.35 3.19 -1.36
N LEU A 37 -8.33 2.25 -2.30
CA LEU A 37 -7.15 1.45 -2.62
C LEU A 37 -5.95 2.31 -3.03
N GLU A 38 -6.20 3.40 -3.75
CA GLU A 38 -5.20 4.43 -4.10
C GLU A 38 -4.48 5.00 -2.87
N ALA A 39 -5.18 5.29 -1.79
CA ALA A 39 -4.59 5.77 -0.53
C ALA A 39 -3.83 4.68 0.25
N VAL A 40 -3.98 3.41 -0.13
CA VAL A 40 -3.22 2.27 0.41
C VAL A 40 -1.96 2.02 -0.42
N LEU A 41 -2.04 2.23 -1.73
CA LEU A 41 -0.96 2.04 -2.71
C LEU A 41 -0.03 3.25 -2.83
N THR A 42 -0.51 4.44 -2.48
CA THR A 42 0.31 5.65 -2.52
C THR A 42 1.15 5.71 -1.23
N PRO A 43 2.48 5.79 -1.31
CA PRO A 43 3.29 6.07 -0.14
C PRO A 43 2.82 7.40 0.47
N PRO A 44 2.81 7.55 1.81
CA PRO A 44 2.55 8.86 2.41
C PRO A 44 3.55 9.81 1.78
N ALA A 45 3.07 10.90 1.17
CA ALA A 45 3.92 11.87 0.49
C ALA A 45 5.03 12.25 1.49
N ARG A 46 6.23 11.66 1.32
CA ARG A 46 7.41 12.21 1.96
C ARG A 46 7.45 13.61 1.39
N GLY A 47 7.23 14.58 2.26
CA GLY A 47 7.24 15.98 1.90
C GLY A 47 8.38 16.18 0.94
N ARG A 48 8.08 16.82 -0.19
CA ARG A 48 9.07 17.45 -1.03
C ARG A 48 9.88 18.34 -0.09
N ALA A 49 10.94 17.78 0.48
CA ALA A 49 11.94 18.53 1.20
C ALA A 49 12.68 19.27 0.08
N SER A 50 12.12 20.42 -0.27
CA SER A 50 12.82 21.45 -1.01
C SER A 50 14.08 21.77 -0.22
N VAL A 51 15.23 21.37 -0.76
CA VAL A 51 16.53 21.97 -0.49
C VAL A 51 17.09 22.40 -1.83
#